data_AF-A0A7W5P8A4-F1
#
_entry.id   AF-A0A7W5P8A4-F1
#
_cell.length_a   1.000
_cell.length_b   1.000
_cell.length_c   1.000
_cell.angle_alpha   90.00
_cell.angle_beta   90.00
_cell.angle_gamma   90.00
#
_symmetry.space_group_name_H-M   'P 1'
#
loop_
_entity.id
_entity.type
_entity.pdbx_description
1 polymer ?
#
loop_
_entity_poly.entity_id
_entity_poly.type
_entity_poly.pdbx_seq_one_letter_code
_entity_poly.pdbx_strand_id
1 'polypeptide(L)'
;MVAAALVVSLVLLGAEVGAALGVRAALDRRAFVSDLRLDAALETFRPVDRSGLASPADPAGFGPDRSPRTDPAACAPLTVLTSTPPLDGRSWTGINGRPAQPVTLLVVRFADADAARAELDRKRVAMLRCTRVAVTFPPYDRPPTAYEVTGRHWLSSAAGSVVRWSLVDGDRRFDFYVQRYANTLTWTYADDVSTPPVREQVARSLVVRLRDLEHQ
;
A
#
# COMPACT_ATOMS: atom_id res chain seq x y z
N MET A 1 40.62 25.47 3.76
CA MET A 1 40.29 24.92 2.42
C MET A 1 39.47 23.64 2.45
N VAL A 2 39.74 22.66 3.33
CA VAL A 2 39.01 21.37 3.37
C VAL A 2 37.51 21.50 3.66
N ALA A 3 37.10 22.38 4.58
CA ALA A 3 35.69 22.57 4.93
C ALA A 3 34.84 23.15 3.78
N ALA A 4 35.39 24.07 2.98
CA ALA A 4 34.69 24.67 1.85
C ALA A 4 34.45 23.65 0.72
N ALA A 5 35.44 22.79 0.44
CA ALA A 5 35.30 21.70 -0.53
C ALA A 5 34.21 20.70 -0.10
N LEU A 6 34.16 20.34 1.18
CA LEU A 6 33.13 19.45 1.75
C LEU A 6 31.72 20.03 1.61
N VAL A 7 31.54 21.33 1.91
CA VAL A 7 30.25 22.00 1.77
C VAL A 7 29.81 22.06 0.31
N VAL A 8 30.73 22.40 -0.61
CA VAL A 8 30.42 22.45 -2.06
C VAL A 8 30.06 21.05 -2.58
N SER A 9 30.78 20.00 -2.18
CA SER A 9 30.43 18.63 -2.55
C SER A 9 29.07 18.20 -2.00
N LEU A 10 28.75 18.54 -0.75
CA LEU A 10 27.43 18.26 -0.16
C LEU A 10 26.29 18.99 -0.87
N VAL A 11 26.50 20.24 -1.27
CA VAL A 11 25.52 21.03 -2.02
C VAL A 11 25.30 20.46 -3.42
N LEU A 12 26.37 20.07 -4.12
CA LEU A 12 26.27 19.46 -5.44
C LEU A 12 25.57 18.10 -5.40
N LEU A 13 25.94 17.23 -4.44
CA LEU A 13 25.25 15.96 -4.19
C LEU A 13 23.77 16.19 -3.83
N GLY A 14 23.47 17.21 -3.01
CA GLY A 14 22.11 17.58 -2.66
C GLY A 14 21.29 18.05 -3.87
N ALA A 15 21.90 18.81 -4.77
CA ALA A 15 21.27 19.28 -5.99
C ALA A 15 20.99 18.15 -6.99
N GLU A 16 21.93 17.22 -7.17
CA GLU A 16 21.74 16.04 -8.03
C GLU A 16 20.63 15.13 -7.51
N VAL A 17 20.62 14.87 -6.19
CA VAL A 17 19.55 14.11 -5.53
C VAL A 17 18.21 14.85 -5.67
N GLY A 18 18.19 16.16 -5.47
CA GLY A 18 17.00 16.99 -5.65
C GLY A 18 16.46 16.96 -7.08
N ALA A 19 17.34 17.06 -8.08
CA ALA A 19 16.98 16.99 -9.50
C ALA A 19 16.45 15.60 -9.87
N ALA A 20 17.11 14.53 -9.43
CA ALA A 20 16.66 13.16 -9.67
C ALA A 20 15.28 12.89 -9.02
N LEU A 21 15.06 13.41 -7.80
CA LEU A 21 13.75 13.35 -7.14
C LEU A 21 12.69 14.17 -7.88
N GLY A 22 13.05 15.35 -8.38
CA GLY A 22 12.16 16.21 -9.17
C GLY A 22 11.72 15.57 -10.48
N VAL A 23 12.65 14.98 -11.24
CA VAL A 23 12.36 14.24 -12.48
C VAL A 23 11.47 13.04 -12.17
N ARG A 24 11.77 12.27 -11.11
CA ARG A 24 10.95 11.12 -10.71
C ARG A 24 9.55 11.53 -10.28
N ALA A 25 9.40 12.64 -9.56
CA ALA A 25 8.10 13.19 -9.19
C ALA A 25 7.31 13.65 -10.43
N ALA A 26 7.97 14.25 -11.42
CA ALA A 26 7.34 14.66 -12.68
C ALA A 26 6.90 13.47 -13.54
N LEU A 27 7.70 12.40 -13.59
CA LEU A 27 7.33 11.14 -14.24
C LEU A 27 6.16 10.46 -13.51
N ASP A 28 6.21 10.40 -12.18
CA ASP A 28 5.12 9.87 -11.36
C ASP A 28 3.79 10.63 -11.58
N ARG A 29 3.83 11.95 -11.78
CA ARG A 29 2.64 12.76 -12.10
C ARG A 29 2.03 12.44 -13.45
N ARG A 30 2.84 11.93 -14.39
CA ARG A 30 2.37 11.48 -15.72
C ARG A 30 1.86 10.05 -15.69
N ALA A 31 2.34 9.24 -14.75
CA ALA A 31 1.88 7.87 -14.58
C ALA A 31 0.43 7.88 -14.06
N PHE A 32 -0.48 7.40 -14.90
CA PHE A 32 -1.90 7.28 -14.60
C PHE A 32 -2.40 5.89 -15.00
N VAL A 33 -3.14 5.26 -14.09
CA VAL A 33 -3.86 4.01 -14.33
C VAL A 33 -5.32 4.37 -14.57
N SER A 34 -5.78 4.13 -15.79
CA SER A 34 -7.19 4.19 -16.14
C SER A 34 -7.95 3.00 -15.55
N ASP A 35 -9.27 3.13 -15.45
CA ASP A 35 -10.16 2.06 -15.04
C ASP A 35 -9.97 0.80 -15.89
N LEU A 36 -9.98 0.97 -17.22
CA LEU A 36 -9.75 -0.10 -18.21
C LEU A 36 -8.38 -0.79 -18.03
N ARG A 37 -7.32 -0.03 -17.77
CA ARG A 37 -5.97 -0.60 -17.56
C ARG A 37 -5.91 -1.39 -16.25
N LEU A 38 -6.60 -0.93 -15.21
CA LEU A 38 -6.70 -1.67 -13.95
C LEU A 38 -7.47 -2.97 -14.13
N ASP A 39 -8.63 -2.93 -14.80
CA ASP A 39 -9.43 -4.12 -15.08
C ASP A 39 -8.66 -5.14 -15.91
N ALA A 40 -8.08 -4.71 -17.03
CA ALA A 40 -7.23 -5.56 -17.86
C ALA A 40 -6.06 -6.16 -17.07
N ALA A 41 -5.40 -5.37 -16.20
CA ALA A 41 -4.33 -5.87 -15.36
C ALA A 41 -4.83 -6.94 -14.38
N LEU A 42 -5.94 -6.72 -13.70
CA LEU A 42 -6.48 -7.65 -12.70
C LEU A 42 -7.00 -8.95 -13.33
N GLU A 43 -7.57 -8.88 -14.54
CA GLU A 43 -8.03 -10.05 -15.29
C GLU A 43 -6.89 -10.91 -15.79
N THR A 44 -5.73 -10.30 -16.10
CA THR A 44 -4.62 -10.96 -16.80
C THR A 44 -3.39 -11.22 -15.96
N PHE A 45 -3.21 -10.55 -14.80
CA PHE A 45 -2.09 -10.88 -13.94
C PHE A 45 -2.35 -12.23 -13.25
N ARG A 46 -1.45 -13.19 -13.49
CA ARG A 46 -1.49 -14.54 -12.93
C ARG A 46 -0.27 -14.67 -12.02
N PRO A 47 -0.42 -14.67 -10.68
CA PRO A 47 0.72 -14.91 -9.81
C PRO A 47 1.20 -16.35 -10.00
N VAL A 48 2.38 -16.46 -10.61
CA VAL A 48 3.31 -17.59 -10.83
C VAL A 48 2.71 -18.96 -11.23
N ASP A 49 1.71 -19.49 -10.53
CA ASP A 49 1.25 -20.87 -10.71
C ASP A 49 -0.30 -21.05 -10.77
N ARG A 50 -1.15 -20.09 -10.36
CA ARG A 50 -2.61 -20.31 -10.29
C ARG A 50 -3.46 -19.08 -10.63
N SER A 51 -4.60 -19.29 -11.29
CA SER A 51 -5.59 -18.24 -11.58
C SER A 51 -6.27 -17.77 -10.29
N GLY A 52 -6.46 -16.45 -10.18
CA GLY A 52 -7.35 -15.84 -9.19
C GLY A 52 -8.60 -15.29 -9.86
N LEU A 53 -9.55 -14.86 -9.05
CA LEU A 53 -10.78 -14.19 -9.47
C LEU A 53 -10.62 -12.69 -9.20
N ALA A 54 -10.66 -11.90 -10.27
CA ALA A 54 -10.84 -10.46 -10.18
C ALA A 54 -12.33 -10.18 -9.97
N SER A 55 -12.65 -9.25 -9.08
CA SER A 55 -14.02 -8.78 -8.91
C SER A 55 -14.00 -7.29 -8.61
N PRO A 56 -14.96 -6.51 -9.15
CA PRO A 56 -15.21 -5.18 -8.66
C PRO A 56 -15.30 -5.24 -7.14
N ALA A 57 -14.49 -4.44 -6.45
CA ALA A 57 -14.74 -4.22 -5.05
C ALA A 57 -15.75 -3.09 -5.01
N ASP A 58 -16.91 -3.35 -4.41
CA ASP A 58 -17.90 -2.30 -4.20
C ASP A 58 -17.22 -1.12 -3.48
N PRO A 59 -17.19 0.09 -4.07
CA PRO A 59 -16.64 1.26 -3.41
C PRO A 59 -17.29 1.55 -2.05
N ALA A 60 -18.56 1.16 -1.86
CA ALA A 60 -19.24 1.24 -0.57
C ALA A 60 -18.67 0.25 0.47
N GLY A 61 -18.02 -0.83 0.03
CA GLY A 61 -17.21 -1.73 0.85
C GLY A 61 -15.95 -1.07 1.42
N PHE A 62 -15.53 0.07 0.87
CA PHE A 62 -14.47 0.93 1.43
C PHE A 62 -15.00 2.08 2.28
N GLY A 63 -16.32 2.14 2.48
CA GLY A 63 -16.96 3.17 3.30
C GLY A 63 -16.53 3.08 4.78
N PRO A 64 -16.73 4.17 5.54
CA PRO A 64 -16.39 4.23 6.96
C PRO A 64 -17.09 3.15 7.79
N ASP A 65 -18.30 2.73 7.39
CA ASP A 65 -19.06 1.70 8.08
C ASP A 65 -18.52 0.28 7.89
N ARG A 66 -17.65 0.06 6.90
CA ARG A 66 -17.03 -1.22 6.59
C ARG A 66 -15.54 -1.27 6.93
N SER A 67 -14.96 -0.15 7.38
CA SER A 67 -13.56 -0.05 7.74
C SER A 67 -13.33 -0.26 9.24
N PRO A 68 -12.23 -0.89 9.68
CA PRO A 68 -11.97 -1.03 11.11
C PRO A 68 -11.94 0.33 11.81
N ARG A 69 -12.57 0.42 12.98
CA ARG A 69 -12.47 1.60 13.86
C ARG A 69 -11.16 1.50 14.62
N THR A 70 -10.44 2.61 14.76
CA THR A 70 -9.11 2.62 15.40
C THR A 70 -9.00 3.79 16.37
N ASP A 71 -8.54 3.49 17.59
CA ASP A 71 -8.30 4.45 18.66
C ASP A 71 -6.81 4.45 19.03
N PRO A 72 -6.14 5.63 19.10
CA PRO A 72 -6.68 6.96 18.80
C PRO A 72 -7.02 7.13 17.32
N ALA A 73 -8.04 7.95 17.03
CA ALA A 73 -8.54 8.19 15.66
C ALA A 73 -7.45 8.65 14.68
N ALA A 74 -6.42 9.35 15.18
CA ALA A 74 -5.25 9.75 14.39
C ALA A 74 -4.45 8.55 13.81
N CYS A 75 -4.62 7.35 14.36
CA CYS A 75 -3.99 6.11 13.91
C CYS A 75 -4.85 5.29 12.93
N ALA A 76 -6.06 5.76 12.58
CA ALA A 76 -6.93 5.12 11.60
C ALA A 76 -6.24 4.75 10.26
N PRO A 77 -5.26 5.52 9.72
CA PRO A 77 -4.56 5.12 8.49
C PRO A 77 -3.88 3.74 8.55
N LEU A 78 -3.62 3.19 9.75
CA LEU A 78 -3.07 1.85 9.95
C LEU A 78 -4.06 0.70 9.68
N THR A 79 -5.35 0.98 9.47
CA THR A 79 -6.38 -0.06 9.34
C THR A 79 -7.40 0.24 8.24
N VAL A 80 -7.63 1.52 7.90
CA VAL A 80 -8.58 1.93 6.85
C VAL A 80 -7.97 1.93 5.45
N LEU A 81 -8.75 1.50 4.44
CA LEU A 81 -8.30 1.36 3.05
C LEU A 81 -7.83 2.67 2.45
N THR A 82 -8.62 3.69 2.70
CA THR A 82 -8.33 5.06 2.32
C THR A 82 -8.80 5.97 3.44
N SER A 83 -8.10 7.07 3.65
CA SER A 83 -8.53 8.15 4.53
C SER A 83 -9.21 9.28 3.73
N THR A 84 -9.20 9.20 2.40
CA THR A 84 -9.87 10.13 1.47
C THR A 84 -10.63 9.38 0.40
N PRO A 85 -11.81 9.88 -0.04
CA PRO A 85 -12.63 9.20 -1.05
C PRO A 85 -11.82 8.82 -2.30
N PRO A 86 -11.76 7.53 -2.66
CA PRO A 86 -11.17 7.10 -3.93
C PRO A 86 -12.13 7.38 -5.10
N LEU A 87 -11.63 7.29 -6.34
CA LEU A 87 -12.47 7.24 -7.54
C LEU A 87 -13.25 5.93 -7.60
N ASP A 88 -12.54 4.83 -7.37
CA ASP A 88 -13.07 3.47 -7.35
C ASP A 88 -12.10 2.54 -6.61
N GLY A 89 -12.48 1.27 -6.49
CA GLY A 89 -11.55 0.22 -6.14
C GLY A 89 -11.91 -1.12 -6.76
N ARG A 90 -10.98 -2.06 -6.64
CA ARG A 90 -11.06 -3.41 -7.15
C ARG A 90 -10.50 -4.38 -6.14
N SER A 91 -11.03 -5.60 -6.14
CA SER A 91 -10.48 -6.70 -5.35
C SER A 91 -10.00 -7.80 -6.27
N TRP A 92 -8.97 -8.49 -5.84
CA TRP A 92 -8.54 -9.72 -6.47
C TRP A 92 -8.25 -10.72 -5.38
N THR A 93 -8.76 -11.93 -5.55
CA THR A 93 -8.49 -13.04 -4.64
C THR A 93 -7.97 -14.21 -5.42
N GLY A 94 -6.88 -14.81 -4.97
CA GLY A 94 -6.33 -16.00 -5.60
C GLY A 94 -5.42 -16.77 -4.67
N ILE A 95 -4.71 -17.75 -5.23
CA ILE A 95 -3.83 -18.64 -4.49
C ILE A 95 -2.41 -18.49 -5.05
N ASN A 96 -1.42 -18.32 -4.19
CA ASN A 96 -0.01 -18.27 -4.60
C ASN A 96 0.88 -19.05 -3.60
N GLY A 97 2.09 -19.41 -4.03
CA GLY A 97 3.10 -20.07 -3.21
C GLY A 97 2.97 -21.60 -3.10
N ARG A 98 3.97 -22.20 -2.44
CA ARG A 98 4.02 -23.63 -2.08
C ARG A 98 4.45 -23.74 -0.60
N PRO A 99 3.59 -24.21 0.32
CA PRO A 99 2.20 -24.63 0.11
C PRO A 99 1.30 -23.48 -0.38
N ALA A 100 0.16 -23.85 -0.96
CA ALA A 100 -0.83 -22.93 -1.52
C ALA A 100 -1.38 -22.00 -0.44
N GLN A 101 -1.26 -20.69 -0.65
CA GLN A 101 -1.70 -19.66 0.29
C GLN A 101 -2.70 -18.71 -0.37
N PRO A 102 -3.88 -18.47 0.23
CA PRO A 102 -4.83 -17.50 -0.27
C PRO A 102 -4.28 -16.07 -0.10
N VAL A 103 -4.45 -15.25 -1.13
CA VAL A 103 -4.04 -13.86 -1.16
C VAL A 103 -5.21 -13.02 -1.66
N THR A 104 -5.52 -11.98 -0.90
CA THR A 104 -6.45 -10.92 -1.30
C THR A 104 -5.66 -9.64 -1.53
N LEU A 105 -5.87 -9.03 -2.69
CA LEU A 105 -5.45 -7.67 -3.00
C LEU A 105 -6.68 -6.76 -3.02
N LEU A 106 -6.53 -5.58 -2.46
CA LEU A 106 -7.47 -4.48 -2.59
C LEU A 106 -6.73 -3.34 -3.27
N VAL A 107 -7.25 -2.87 -4.40
CA VAL A 107 -6.64 -1.78 -5.17
C VAL A 107 -7.61 -0.63 -5.19
N VAL A 108 -7.15 0.53 -4.73
CA VAL A 108 -7.93 1.77 -4.78
C VAL A 108 -7.28 2.73 -5.76
N ARG A 109 -8.10 3.44 -6.53
CA ARG A 109 -7.65 4.37 -7.56
C ARG A 109 -8.03 5.79 -7.15
N PHE A 110 -7.09 6.71 -7.26
CA PHE A 110 -7.25 8.12 -6.90
C PHE A 110 -7.31 9.00 -8.15
N ALA A 111 -7.71 10.25 -7.96
CA ALA A 111 -7.76 11.25 -9.03
C ALA A 111 -6.41 11.40 -9.74
N ASP A 112 -5.31 11.36 -8.98
CA ASP A 112 -3.96 11.49 -9.51
C ASP A 112 -2.92 10.80 -8.59
N ALA A 113 -1.66 10.84 -9.03
CA ALA A 113 -0.54 10.25 -8.31
C ALA A 113 -0.21 10.98 -7.00
N ASP A 114 -0.49 12.27 -6.89
CA ASP A 114 -0.21 13.07 -5.70
C ASP A 114 -1.23 12.73 -4.59
N ALA A 115 -2.50 12.49 -4.93
CA ALA A 115 -3.51 11.97 -4.00
C ALA A 115 -3.16 10.58 -3.47
N ALA A 116 -2.72 9.66 -4.35
CA ALA A 116 -2.27 8.33 -3.94
C ALA A 116 -1.01 8.40 -3.04
N ARG A 117 -0.10 9.34 -3.32
CA ARG A 117 1.08 9.59 -2.50
C ARG A 117 0.69 10.14 -1.12
N ALA A 118 -0.20 11.12 -1.08
CA ALA A 118 -0.69 11.70 0.17
C ALA A 118 -1.35 10.63 1.07
N GLU A 119 -2.11 9.70 0.50
CA GLU A 119 -2.67 8.59 1.29
C GLU A 119 -1.57 7.65 1.82
N LEU A 120 -0.55 7.31 1.02
CA LEU A 120 0.59 6.52 1.50
C LEU A 120 1.35 7.24 2.64
N ASP A 121 1.52 8.56 2.53
CA ASP A 121 2.19 9.38 3.53
C ASP A 121 1.42 9.44 4.84
N ARG A 122 0.09 9.47 4.82
CA ARG A 122 -0.72 9.34 6.05
C ARG A 122 -0.44 8.03 6.77
N LYS A 123 -0.33 6.92 6.02
CA LYS A 123 0.02 5.61 6.60
C LYS A 123 1.42 5.63 7.21
N ARG A 124 2.40 6.27 6.55
CA ARG A 124 3.75 6.46 7.11
C ARG A 124 3.73 7.24 8.41
N VAL A 125 3.03 8.37 8.44
CA VAL A 125 2.95 9.22 9.62
C VAL A 125 2.28 8.47 10.77
N ALA A 126 1.20 7.74 10.51
CA ALA A 126 0.56 6.89 11.52
C ALA A 126 1.51 5.78 12.01
N MET A 127 2.24 5.13 11.11
CA MET A 127 3.27 4.14 11.47
C MET A 127 4.41 4.73 12.30
N LEU A 128 4.73 6.02 12.18
CA LEU A 128 5.76 6.65 13.00
C LEU A 128 5.23 7.01 14.39
N ARG A 129 4.01 7.54 14.45
CA ARG A 129 3.42 8.12 15.68
C ARG A 129 2.76 7.08 16.57
N CYS A 130 2.18 6.04 16.00
CA CYS A 130 1.33 5.10 16.72
C CYS A 130 2.14 3.86 17.09
N THR A 131 2.28 3.59 18.39
CA THR A 131 2.95 2.38 18.92
C THR A 131 1.97 1.32 19.37
N ARG A 132 0.82 1.74 19.90
CA ARG A 132 -0.29 0.87 20.29
C ARG A 132 -1.59 1.47 19.79
N VAL A 133 -2.50 0.62 19.33
CA VAL A 133 -3.83 1.03 18.85
C VAL A 133 -4.89 0.05 19.34
N ALA A 134 -6.08 0.54 19.67
CA ALA A 134 -7.25 -0.32 19.86
C ALA A 134 -8.05 -0.36 18.56
N VAL A 135 -8.32 -1.56 18.05
CA VAL A 135 -9.02 -1.77 16.77
C VAL A 135 -10.30 -2.56 16.99
N THR A 136 -11.39 -2.09 16.41
CA THR A 136 -12.66 -2.82 16.32
C THR A 136 -12.97 -3.09 14.86
N PHE A 137 -13.04 -4.36 14.49
CA PHE A 137 -13.39 -4.78 13.12
C PHE A 137 -14.92 -4.84 12.96
N PRO A 138 -15.45 -4.54 11.76
CA PRO A 138 -16.85 -4.82 11.44
C PRO A 138 -17.18 -6.32 11.68
N PRO A 139 -18.40 -6.66 12.13
CA PRO A 139 -19.57 -5.82 12.29
C PRO A 139 -19.65 -4.98 13.59
N TYR A 140 -18.54 -4.82 14.32
CA TYR A 140 -18.44 -4.04 15.57
C TYR A 140 -19.28 -4.56 16.75
N ASP A 141 -19.64 -5.83 16.69
CA ASP A 141 -20.28 -6.58 17.76
C ASP A 141 -19.30 -6.97 18.89
N ARG A 142 -17.99 -6.94 18.59
CA ARG A 142 -16.91 -7.24 19.54
C ARG A 142 -16.32 -5.97 20.15
N PRO A 143 -15.80 -6.04 21.39
CA PRO A 143 -15.05 -4.93 21.98
C PRO A 143 -13.76 -4.63 21.20
N PRO A 144 -13.22 -3.41 21.31
CA PRO A 144 -11.90 -3.08 20.75
C PRO A 144 -10.82 -4.03 21.28
N THR A 145 -9.94 -4.47 20.39
CA THR A 145 -8.74 -5.26 20.75
C THR A 145 -7.52 -4.34 20.67
N ALA A 146 -6.67 -4.35 21.71
CA ALA A 146 -5.42 -3.59 21.70
C ALA A 146 -4.33 -4.34 20.95
N TYR A 147 -3.64 -3.66 20.02
CA TYR A 147 -2.54 -4.21 19.26
C TYR A 147 -1.28 -3.34 19.39
N GLU A 148 -0.13 -3.99 19.47
CA GLU A 148 1.18 -3.37 19.25
C GLU A 148 1.45 -3.18 17.75
N VAL A 149 1.95 -2.00 17.38
CA VAL A 149 2.35 -1.65 16.02
C VAL A 149 3.83 -1.96 15.84
N THR A 150 4.13 -3.11 15.24
CA THR A 150 5.50 -3.63 15.07
C THR A 150 5.86 -3.84 13.59
N GLY A 151 7.02 -4.46 13.30
CA GLY A 151 7.39 -4.88 11.94
C GLY A 151 7.45 -3.75 10.91
N ARG A 152 7.74 -2.52 11.35
CA ARG A 152 7.69 -1.31 10.51
C ARG A 152 8.82 -1.35 9.49
N HIS A 153 8.48 -1.33 8.21
CA HIS A 153 9.45 -1.03 7.17
C HIS A 153 8.90 -0.10 6.10
N TRP A 154 9.78 0.81 5.68
CA TRP A 154 9.62 1.65 4.51
C TRP A 154 10.90 1.47 3.68
N LEU A 155 10.93 0.47 2.79
CA LEU A 155 12.10 0.29 1.93
C LEU A 155 12.05 1.35 0.83
N SER A 156 13.03 2.26 0.88
CA SER A 156 13.42 3.31 -0.09
C SER A 156 12.82 4.71 0.08
N SER A 157 13.39 5.54 0.98
CA SER A 157 13.28 7.01 0.97
C SER A 157 11.88 7.64 1.16
N ALA A 158 11.83 8.96 1.37
CA ALA A 158 10.59 9.75 1.31
C ALA A 158 9.83 9.58 -0.03
N ALA A 159 10.54 9.16 -1.09
CA ALA A 159 9.97 8.86 -2.41
C ALA A 159 9.56 7.38 -2.60
N GLY A 160 9.65 6.56 -1.56
CA GLY A 160 9.32 5.14 -1.64
C GLY A 160 7.89 4.92 -2.08
N SER A 161 7.60 3.75 -2.62
CA SER A 161 6.25 3.37 -3.01
C SER A 161 5.68 2.27 -2.13
N VAL A 162 6.38 1.85 -1.08
CA VAL A 162 5.99 0.69 -0.26
C VAL A 162 6.08 1.03 1.22
N VAL A 163 5.10 0.55 1.99
CA VAL A 163 5.15 0.50 3.45
C VAL A 163 4.61 -0.85 3.94
N ARG A 164 5.17 -1.34 5.05
CA ARG A 164 4.68 -2.53 5.75
C ARG A 164 4.78 -2.36 7.27
N TRP A 165 3.84 -2.97 7.98
CA TRP A 165 3.78 -2.99 9.43
C TRP A 165 2.94 -4.18 9.89
N SER A 166 2.95 -4.43 11.19
CA SER A 166 2.17 -5.49 11.80
C SER A 166 1.38 -4.96 13.00
N LEU A 167 0.17 -5.47 13.20
CA LEU A 167 -0.60 -5.32 14.45
C LEU A 167 -0.55 -6.64 15.21
N VAL A 168 -0.04 -6.62 16.44
CA VAL A 168 0.20 -7.84 17.23
C VAL A 168 -0.51 -7.78 18.58
N ASP A 169 -1.26 -8.83 18.91
CA ASP A 169 -1.95 -9.05 20.19
C ASP A 169 -1.81 -10.52 20.60
N GLY A 170 -0.84 -10.81 21.48
CA GLY A 170 -0.48 -12.20 21.83
C GLY A 170 -0.11 -13.01 20.58
N ASP A 171 -0.84 -14.09 20.33
CA ASP A 171 -0.66 -14.97 19.16
C ASP A 171 -1.31 -14.42 17.88
N ARG A 172 -2.12 -13.35 17.98
CA ARG A 172 -2.79 -12.73 16.83
C ARG A 172 -1.86 -11.72 16.16
N ARG A 173 -1.66 -11.85 14.86
CA ARG A 173 -0.78 -10.96 14.09
C ARG A 173 -1.39 -10.60 12.74
N PHE A 174 -1.66 -9.33 12.49
CA PHE A 174 -2.04 -8.86 11.17
C PHE A 174 -0.86 -8.19 10.48
N ASP A 175 -0.43 -8.73 9.35
CA ASP A 175 0.68 -8.19 8.56
C ASP A 175 0.16 -7.41 7.36
N PHE A 176 0.47 -6.11 7.32
CA PHE A 176 0.02 -5.18 6.30
C PHE A 176 1.13 -4.88 5.30
N TYR A 177 0.80 -4.88 4.01
CA TYR A 177 1.67 -4.42 2.93
C TYR A 177 0.90 -3.49 1.99
N VAL A 178 1.36 -2.26 1.85
CA VAL A 178 0.79 -1.27 0.95
C VAL A 178 1.82 -0.88 -0.09
N GLN A 179 1.42 -0.89 -1.36
CA GLN A 179 2.23 -0.47 -2.48
C GLN A 179 1.50 0.56 -3.35
N ARG A 180 2.12 1.71 -3.58
CA ARG A 180 1.71 2.69 -4.57
C ARG A 180 2.29 2.38 -5.94
N TYR A 181 1.50 2.64 -6.97
CA TYR A 181 1.98 2.79 -8.33
C TYR A 181 1.09 3.81 -9.04
N ALA A 182 1.66 4.82 -9.70
CA ALA A 182 0.87 5.89 -10.32
C ALA A 182 -0.15 6.49 -9.31
N ASN A 183 -1.42 6.57 -9.71
CA ASN A 183 -2.58 6.99 -8.92
C ASN A 183 -3.27 5.83 -8.18
N THR A 184 -2.64 4.68 -7.97
CA THR A 184 -3.23 3.56 -7.21
C THR A 184 -2.49 3.27 -5.92
N LEU A 185 -3.23 2.71 -4.94
CA LEU A 185 -2.67 1.98 -3.81
C LEU A 185 -3.21 0.55 -3.81
N THR A 186 -2.30 -0.41 -3.84
CA THR A 186 -2.58 -1.83 -3.60
C THR A 186 -2.31 -2.14 -2.15
N TRP A 187 -3.28 -2.77 -1.49
CA TRP A 187 -3.19 -3.21 -0.11
C TRP A 187 -3.47 -4.70 -0.01
N THR A 188 -2.71 -5.37 0.85
CA THR A 188 -2.96 -6.74 1.27
C THR A 188 -2.66 -6.88 2.76
N TYR A 189 -3.51 -7.62 3.46
CA TYR A 189 -3.35 -7.96 4.87
C TYR A 189 -3.93 -9.35 5.15
N ALA A 190 -3.38 -10.05 6.13
CA ALA A 190 -3.92 -11.32 6.65
C ALA A 190 -3.40 -11.57 8.07
N ASP A 191 -4.09 -12.45 8.80
CA ASP A 191 -3.81 -12.90 10.16
C ASP A 191 -2.77 -14.05 10.24
N ASP A 192 -2.75 -14.97 9.28
CA ASP A 192 -1.71 -16.03 9.20
C ASP A 192 -1.77 -16.89 7.92
N VAL A 193 -2.89 -16.85 7.19
CA VAL A 193 -3.19 -17.75 6.06
C VAL A 193 -2.21 -17.65 4.89
N SER A 194 -1.59 -16.49 4.72
CA SER A 194 -0.48 -16.28 3.79
C SER A 194 0.74 -15.75 4.52
N THR A 195 1.91 -15.99 3.96
CA THR A 195 3.17 -15.44 4.44
C THR A 195 3.39 -14.06 3.83
N PRO A 196 4.04 -13.11 4.55
CA PRO A 196 4.35 -11.80 4.01
C PRO A 196 5.05 -11.84 2.63
N PRO A 197 6.07 -12.67 2.39
CA PRO A 197 6.76 -12.72 1.09
C PRO A 197 5.85 -13.06 -0.09
N VAL A 198 4.90 -14.00 0.09
CA VAL A 198 3.94 -14.39 -0.95
C VAL A 198 3.01 -13.23 -1.28
N ARG A 199 2.50 -12.52 -0.27
CA ARG A 199 1.65 -11.33 -0.48
C ARG A 199 2.40 -10.20 -1.19
N GLU A 200 3.64 -9.92 -0.77
CA GLU A 200 4.50 -8.92 -1.42
C GLU A 200 4.71 -9.27 -2.89
N GLN A 201 4.97 -10.55 -3.20
CA GLN A 201 5.15 -11.01 -4.57
C GLN A 201 3.91 -10.77 -5.43
N VAL A 202 2.72 -11.13 -4.96
CA VAL A 202 1.47 -10.94 -5.72
C VAL A 202 1.21 -9.46 -5.99
N ALA A 203 1.37 -8.60 -4.99
CA ALA A 203 1.21 -7.15 -5.16
C ALA A 203 2.23 -6.56 -6.15
N ARG A 204 3.49 -7.01 -6.11
CA ARG A 204 4.51 -6.58 -7.08
C ARG A 204 4.21 -7.06 -8.49
N SER A 205 3.72 -8.29 -8.66
CA SER A 205 3.33 -8.83 -9.97
C SER A 205 2.20 -8.03 -10.61
N LEU A 206 1.25 -7.52 -9.82
CA LEU A 206 0.23 -6.61 -10.34
C LEU A 206 0.85 -5.31 -10.87
N VAL A 207 1.81 -4.72 -10.14
CA VAL A 207 2.50 -3.51 -10.61
C VAL A 207 3.33 -3.76 -11.87
N VAL A 208 3.99 -4.92 -11.98
CA VAL A 208 4.66 -5.33 -13.23
C VAL A 208 3.65 -5.39 -14.37
N ARG A 209 2.53 -6.08 -14.17
CA ARG A 209 1.51 -6.20 -15.21
C ARG A 209 0.93 -4.84 -15.63
N LEU A 210 0.68 -3.96 -14.66
CA LEU A 210 0.23 -2.61 -14.95
C LEU A 210 1.23 -1.90 -15.86
N ARG A 211 2.54 -1.93 -15.56
CA ARG A 211 3.59 -1.35 -16.40
C ARG A 211 3.64 -1.93 -17.80
N ASP A 212 3.51 -3.25 -17.93
CA ASP A 212 3.52 -3.90 -19.25
C ASP A 212 2.38 -3.39 -20.14
N LEU A 213 1.21 -3.12 -19.56
CA LEU A 213 0.06 -2.56 -20.25
C LEU A 213 0.16 -1.05 -20.52
N GLU A 214 1.19 -0.34 -20.03
CA GLU A 214 1.42 1.08 -20.39
C GLU A 214 1.89 1.24 -21.84
N HIS A 215 2.56 0.20 -22.34
CA HIS A 215 3.31 0.23 -23.59
C HIS A 215 2.59 -0.54 -24.72
N GLN A 216 1.32 -0.89 -24.50
CA GLN A 216 0.44 -1.55 -25.46
C GLN A 216 -0.62 -0.56 -25.94
#